data_AF-A0A7V3X671-F1
#
_entry.id   AF-A0A7V3X671-F1
#
_cell.length_a   1.000
_cell.length_b   1.000
_cell.length_c   1.000
_cell.angle_alpha   90.00
_cell.angle_beta   90.00
_cell.angle_gamma   90.00
#
_symmetry.space_group_name_H-M   'P 1'
#
loop_
_entity.id
_entity.type
_entity.pdbx_description
1 polymer ?
#
loop_
_entity_poly.entity_id
_entity_poly.type
_entity_poly.pdbx_seq_one_letter_code
_entity_poly.pdbx_strand_id
1 'polypeptide(L)'
;MKRKAILMVLSQKLKENLLIFLDELKLKEGKTKEMVKILENLKKAVPNLVKKSILIVLPKKDEKILLASRNLPKVKVLPASSLNCLDLLSSAFVILTKDSMEKIKETFLK
;
A
#
# COMPACT_ATOMS: atom_id res chain seq x y z
N MET A 1 8.55 5.59 20.91
CA MET A 1 7.06 5.55 20.80
C MET A 1 6.57 5.44 19.35
N LYS A 2 7.04 6.26 18.39
CA LYS A 2 6.48 6.30 17.01
C LYS A 2 6.54 4.96 16.24
N ARG A 3 7.64 4.19 16.34
CA ARG A 3 7.78 2.87 15.67
C ARG A 3 6.76 1.83 16.16
N LYS A 4 6.51 1.76 17.48
CA LYS A 4 5.54 0.83 18.07
C LYS A 4 4.10 1.12 17.61
N ALA A 5 3.75 2.40 17.45
CA ALA A 5 2.44 2.79 16.95
C ALA A 5 2.21 2.30 15.50
N ILE A 6 3.22 2.39 14.63
CA ILE A 6 3.16 1.85 13.26
C ILE A 6 2.88 0.34 13.29
N LEU A 7 3.63 -0.40 14.12
CA LEU A 7 3.47 -1.85 14.27
C LEU A 7 2.09 -2.23 14.84
N MET A 8 1.57 -1.46 15.81
CA MET A 8 0.22 -1.65 16.35
C MET A 8 -0.84 -1.46 15.27
N VAL A 9 -0.77 -0.38 14.49
CA VAL A 9 -1.74 -0.11 13.41
C VAL A 9 -1.67 -1.19 12.32
N LEU A 10 -0.46 -1.64 11.96
CA LEU A 10 -0.29 -2.75 11.02
C LEU A 10 -0.89 -4.05 11.56
N SER A 11 -0.67 -4.37 12.84
CA SER A 11 -1.25 -5.54 13.49
C SER A 11 -2.78 -5.46 13.54
N GLN A 12 -3.34 -4.29 13.83
CA GLN A 12 -4.79 -4.08 13.80
C GLN A 12 -5.37 -4.31 12.41
N LYS A 13 -4.75 -3.72 11.37
CA LYS A 13 -5.19 -3.92 9.98
C LYS A 13 -5.09 -5.36 9.52
N LEU A 14 -4.09 -6.10 10.00
CA LEU A 14 -3.96 -7.52 9.75
C LEU A 14 -5.12 -8.30 10.39
N LYS A 15 -5.48 -8.00 11.65
CA LYS A 15 -6.64 -8.60 12.34
C LYS A 15 -7.96 -8.30 11.62
N GLU A 16 -8.09 -7.10 11.06
CA GLU A 16 -9.28 -6.66 10.32
C GLU A 16 -9.30 -7.14 8.85
N ASN A 17 -8.33 -7.93 8.40
CA ASN A 17 -8.17 -8.37 7.00
C ASN A 17 -8.13 -7.21 5.98
N LEU A 18 -7.63 -6.04 6.40
CA LEU A 18 -7.48 -4.85 5.57
C LEU A 18 -6.09 -4.73 4.93
N LEU A 19 -5.26 -5.76 5.11
CA LEU A 19 -3.87 -5.77 4.67
C LEU A 19 -3.71 -6.82 3.57
N ILE A 20 -3.27 -6.38 2.40
CA ILE A 20 -3.15 -7.20 1.19
C ILE A 20 -1.68 -7.34 0.85
N PHE A 21 -1.23 -8.57 0.66
CA PHE A 21 0.12 -8.88 0.22
C PHE A 21 0.12 -9.17 -1.29
N LEU A 22 1.06 -8.56 -1.99
CA LEU A 22 1.36 -8.81 -3.40
C LEU A 22 2.80 -9.32 -3.51
N ASP A 23 3.06 -10.26 -4.41
CA ASP A 23 4.43 -10.70 -4.67
C ASP A 23 5.22 -9.58 -5.35
N GLU A 24 4.75 -9.13 -6.51
CA GLU A 24 5.34 -8.00 -7.23
C GLU A 24 4.27 -7.07 -7.79
N LEU A 25 4.56 -5.76 -7.77
CA LEU A 25 3.78 -4.75 -8.47
C LEU A 25 4.73 -4.02 -9.43
N LYS A 26 4.69 -4.41 -10.71
CA LYS A 26 5.46 -3.78 -11.79
C LYS A 26 4.50 -3.25 -12.85
N LEU A 27 4.62 -1.97 -13.16
CA LEU A 27 3.92 -1.33 -14.28
C LEU A 27 4.91 -1.11 -15.42
N LYS A 28 4.59 -1.62 -16.62
CA LYS A 28 5.43 -1.42 -17.80
C LYS A 28 5.30 0.02 -18.29
N GLU A 29 4.06 0.50 -18.39
CA GLU A 29 3.71 1.87 -18.72
C GLU A 29 3.09 2.56 -17.49
N GLY A 30 3.49 3.79 -17.18
CA GLY A 30 2.95 4.58 -16.05
C GLY A 30 1.50 5.05 -16.26
N LYS A 31 0.63 4.22 -16.85
CA LYS A 31 -0.73 4.56 -17.23
C LYS A 31 -1.71 4.25 -16.09
N THR A 32 -2.53 5.24 -15.79
CA THR A 32 -3.62 5.13 -14.81
C THR A 32 -4.58 3.98 -15.12
N LYS A 33 -4.85 3.70 -16.40
CA LYS A 33 -5.70 2.58 -16.84
C LYS A 33 -5.18 1.22 -16.39
N GLU A 34 -3.86 0.99 -16.41
CA GLU A 34 -3.29 -0.27 -15.92
C GLU A 34 -3.48 -0.40 -14.40
N MET A 35 -3.26 0.69 -13.68
CA MET A 35 -3.47 0.72 -12.23
C MET A 35 -4.94 0.49 -11.85
N VAL A 36 -5.89 1.06 -12.60
CA VAL A 36 -7.32 0.78 -12.42
C VAL A 36 -7.63 -0.70 -12.63
N LYS A 37 -7.10 -1.33 -13.69
CA LYS A 37 -7.29 -2.77 -13.93
C LYS A 37 -6.75 -3.62 -12.78
N ILE A 38 -5.58 -3.27 -12.22
CA ILE A 38 -5.02 -3.96 -11.05
C ILE A 38 -5.95 -3.79 -9.84
N LEU A 39 -6.43 -2.58 -9.58
CA LEU A 39 -7.37 -2.31 -8.48
C LEU A 39 -8.72 -3.02 -8.68
N GLU A 40 -9.21 -3.14 -9.91
CA GLU A 40 -10.42 -3.91 -10.25
C GLU A 40 -10.22 -5.41 -10.07
N ASN A 41 -9.04 -5.94 -10.40
CA ASN A 41 -8.70 -7.33 -10.13
C ASN A 41 -8.62 -7.58 -8.62
N LEU A 42 -8.02 -6.66 -7.86
CA LEU A 42 -7.96 -6.73 -6.40
C LEU A 42 -9.33 -6.59 -5.74
N LYS A 43 -10.26 -5.83 -6.35
CA LYS A 43 -11.67 -5.77 -5.91
C LYS A 43 -12.34 -7.14 -5.90
N LYS A 44 -11.95 -8.06 -6.78
CA LYS A 44 -12.50 -9.42 -6.83
C LYS A 44 -12.03 -10.26 -5.64
N ALA A 45 -10.81 -10.04 -5.17
CA ALA A 45 -10.26 -10.70 -3.99
C ALA A 45 -10.72 -10.06 -2.67
N VAL A 46 -10.94 -8.73 -2.67
CA VAL A 46 -11.36 -7.98 -1.48
C VAL A 46 -12.58 -7.10 -1.80
N PRO A 47 -13.79 -7.54 -1.42
CA PRO A 47 -14.99 -6.75 -1.64
C PRO A 47 -14.88 -5.42 -0.88
N ASN A 48 -15.21 -4.31 -1.56
CA ASN A 48 -15.18 -2.91 -1.09
C ASN A 48 -13.84 -2.14 -1.18
N LEU A 49 -12.80 -2.70 -1.80
CA LEU A 49 -11.50 -2.03 -1.95
C LEU A 49 -11.60 -0.65 -2.64
N VAL A 50 -12.36 -0.55 -3.74
CA VAL A 50 -12.43 0.66 -4.60
C VAL A 50 -13.19 1.83 -3.96
N LYS A 51 -14.04 1.58 -2.95
CA LYS A 51 -14.82 2.64 -2.29
C LYS A 51 -14.05 3.32 -1.15
N LYS A 52 -13.05 2.64 -0.59
CA LYS A 52 -12.30 3.10 0.59
C LYS A 52 -10.92 3.63 0.20
N SER A 53 -10.24 4.28 1.14
CA SER A 53 -8.86 4.77 0.97
C SER A 53 -7.86 3.61 0.94
N ILE A 54 -6.98 3.62 -0.06
CA ILE A 54 -5.99 2.58 -0.31
C ILE A 54 -4.60 3.21 -0.19
N LEU A 55 -3.75 2.62 0.64
CA LEU A 55 -2.34 2.93 0.71
C LEU A 55 -1.54 1.80 0.08
N ILE A 56 -0.71 2.12 -0.89
CA ILE A 56 0.19 1.18 -1.56
C ILE A 56 1.61 1.50 -1.09
N VAL A 57 2.28 0.51 -0.52
CA VAL A 57 3.65 0.67 -0.03
C VAL A 57 4.59 -0.07 -0.95
N LEU A 58 5.56 0.66 -1.51
CA LEU A 58 6.58 0.13 -2.41
C LEU A 58 7.94 0.02 -1.71
N PRO A 59 8.81 -0.92 -2.10
CA PRO A 59 10.14 -1.08 -1.47
C PRO A 59 11.06 0.10 -1.82
N LYS A 60 10.87 0.68 -3.01
CA LYS A 60 11.58 1.86 -3.50
C LYS A 60 10.60 2.80 -4.17
N LYS A 61 10.99 4.06 -4.32
CA LYS A 61 10.24 5.03 -5.09
C LYS A 61 10.24 4.58 -6.55
N ASP A 62 9.07 4.23 -7.07
CA ASP A 62 8.86 3.93 -8.49
C ASP A 62 8.01 5.05 -9.08
N GLU A 63 8.61 5.82 -10.00
CA GLU A 63 7.94 6.96 -10.62
C GLU A 63 6.76 6.53 -11.50
N LYS A 64 6.81 5.35 -12.12
CA LYS A 64 5.70 4.89 -12.97
C LYS A 64 4.46 4.61 -12.15
N ILE A 65 4.64 3.94 -11.01
CA ILE A 65 3.54 3.64 -10.07
C ILE A 65 3.05 4.91 -9.40
N LEU A 66 3.95 5.83 -9.06
CA LEU A 66 3.59 7.12 -8.50
C LEU A 66 2.78 7.96 -9.50
N LEU A 67 3.18 8.00 -10.77
CA LEU A 67 2.45 8.69 -11.84
C LEU A 67 1.09 8.04 -12.12
N ALA A 68 1.04 6.71 -12.21
CA ALA A 68 -0.19 5.97 -12.48
C ALA A 68 -1.22 6.07 -11.33
N SER A 69 -0.76 6.25 -10.10
CA SER A 69 -1.62 6.38 -8.91
C SER A 69 -2.04 7.81 -8.60
N ARG A 70 -1.25 8.82 -8.98
CA ARG A 70 -1.50 10.24 -8.62
C ARG A 70 -2.87 10.74 -9.05
N ASN A 71 -3.39 10.24 -10.17
CA ASN A 71 -4.69 10.65 -10.71
C ASN A 71 -5.87 9.86 -10.14
N LEU A 72 -5.64 8.88 -9.25
CA LEU A 72 -6.69 8.04 -8.70
C LEU A 72 -7.17 8.60 -7.36
N PRO A 73 -8.46 8.95 -7.24
CA PRO A 73 -9.01 9.41 -5.97
C PRO A 73 -8.93 8.28 -4.95
N LYS A 74 -8.58 8.63 -3.70
CA LYS A 74 -8.48 7.69 -2.56
C LYS A 74 -7.33 6.68 -2.63
N VAL A 75 -6.44 6.75 -3.63
CA VAL A 75 -5.23 5.92 -3.70
C VAL A 75 -4.03 6.78 -3.34
N LYS A 76 -3.21 6.32 -2.40
CA LYS A 76 -1.94 6.94 -2.03
C LYS A 76 -0.82 5.92 -2.19
N VAL A 77 0.29 6.33 -2.79
CA VAL A 77 1.51 5.50 -2.89
C VAL A 77 2.59 6.13 -2.02
N LEU A 78 3.23 5.32 -1.20
CA LEU A 78 4.37 5.73 -0.38
C LEU A 78 5.49 4.68 -0.47
N PRO A 79 6.76 5.09 -0.44
CA PRO A 79 7.86 4.15 -0.23
C PRO A 79 7.85 3.66 1.23
N ALA A 80 8.29 2.42 1.45
CA ALA A 80 8.41 1.80 2.77
C ALA A 80 9.22 2.66 3.76
N SER A 81 10.22 3.39 3.25
CA SER A 81 11.06 4.31 4.03
C SER A 81 10.34 5.56 4.53
N SER A 82 9.22 5.95 3.93
CA SER A 82 8.44 7.15 4.29
C SER A 82 7.08 6.78 4.92
N LEU A 83 6.97 5.58 5.48
CA LEU A 83 5.74 5.10 6.10
C LEU A 83 5.47 5.85 7.42
N ASN A 84 4.27 6.43 7.54
CA ASN A 84 3.82 7.17 8.73
C ASN A 84 2.54 6.56 9.33
N CYS A 85 2.35 6.74 10.64
CA CYS A 85 1.11 6.32 11.31
C CYS A 85 -0.14 7.01 10.73
N LEU A 86 -0.04 8.28 10.37
CA LEU A 86 -1.17 9.06 9.85
C LEU A 86 -1.68 8.45 8.55
N ASP A 87 -0.79 8.13 7.62
CA ASP A 87 -1.14 7.52 6.34
C ASP A 87 -1.74 6.12 6.50
N LEU A 88 -1.23 5.35 7.46
CA LEU A 88 -1.80 4.05 7.81
C LEU A 88 -3.21 4.18 8.41
N LEU A 89 -3.46 5.14 9.30
CA LEU A 89 -4.77 5.35 9.92
C LEU A 89 -5.79 5.95 8.94
N SER A 90 -5.37 6.86 8.06
CA SER A 90 -6.25 7.48 7.07
C SER A 90 -6.61 6.55 5.90
N SER A 91 -5.77 5.54 5.63
CA SER A 91 -6.09 4.49 4.67
C SER A 91 -6.94 3.41 5.32
N ALA A 92 -7.96 2.90 4.63
CA ALA A 92 -8.66 1.70 5.07
C ALA A 92 -7.81 0.47 4.73
N PHE A 93 -7.45 0.33 3.45
CA PHE A 93 -6.68 -0.80 2.95
C PHE A 93 -5.21 -0.46 2.78
N VAL A 94 -4.34 -1.40 3.13
CA VAL A 94 -2.89 -1.28 2.92
C VAL A 94 -2.42 -2.43 2.05
N ILE A 95 -1.81 -2.09 0.91
CA ILE A 95 -1.23 -3.04 -0.03
C ILE A 95 0.28 -3.00 0.14
N LEU A 96 0.87 -4.13 0.52
CA LEU A 96 2.31 -4.30 0.68
C LEU A 96 2.82 -5.28 -0.38
N THR A 97 3.94 -4.95 -1.03
CA THR A 97 4.69 -5.98 -1.78
C THR A 97 5.59 -6.77 -0.83
N LYS A 98 5.99 -7.99 -1.21
CA LYS A 98 6.89 -8.84 -0.42
C LYS A 98 8.19 -8.10 -0.07
N ASP A 99 8.79 -7.43 -1.06
CA ASP A 99 9.98 -6.59 -0.89
C ASP A 99 9.74 -5.41 0.06
N SER A 100 8.56 -4.79 0.00
CA SER A 100 8.19 -3.70 0.92
C SER A 100 8.16 -4.19 2.36
N MET A 101 7.70 -5.42 2.59
CA MET A 101 7.60 -6.00 3.92
C MET A 101 8.99 -6.21 4.53
N GLU A 102 9.93 -6.78 3.77
CA GLU A 102 11.32 -6.96 4.21
C GLU A 102 11.94 -5.63 4.64
N LYS A 103 11.74 -4.58 3.82
CA LYS A 103 12.25 -3.25 4.13
C LYS A 103 11.60 -2.60 5.35
N ILE A 104 10.29 -2.83 5.56
CA ILE A 104 9.60 -2.40 6.78
C ILE A 104 10.19 -3.12 7.99
N LYS A 105 10.44 -4.42 7.91
CA LYS A 105 11.07 -5.17 9.01
C LYS A 105 12.44 -4.58 9.36
N GLU A 106 13.30 -4.37 8.36
CA GLU A 106 14.63 -3.80 8.58
C GLU A 106 14.59 -2.38 9.18
N THR A 107 13.63 -1.55 8.76
CA THR A 107 13.57 -0.13 9.15
C THR A 107 12.93 0.07 10.53
N PHE A 108 11.94 -0.77 10.90
CA PHE A 108 11.11 -0.56 12.10
C PHE A 108 11.34 -1.58 13.23
N LEU A 109 11.95 -2.75 12.97
CA LEU A 109 12.35 -3.71 14.02
C LEU A 109 13.82 -3.58 14.48
N LYS A 110 14.66 -2.83 13.77
CA LYS A 110 15.93 -2.32 14.33
C LYS A 110 15.66 -1.18 15.31
#